data_AF-A0A0A3IG96-F1
#
_entry.id   AF-A0A0A3IG96-F1
#
_cell.length_a   1.000
_cell.length_b   1.000
_cell.length_c   1.000
_cell.angle_alpha   90.00
_cell.angle_beta   90.00
_cell.angle_gamma   90.00
#
_symmetry.space_group_name_H-M   'P 1'
#
loop_
_entity.id
_entity.type
_entity.pdbx_description
1 polymer ?
#
loop_
_entity_poly.entity_id
_entity_poly.type
_entity_poly.pdbx_seq_one_letter_code
_entity_poly.pdbx_strand_id
1 'polypeptide(L)'
;MILYLTIYSHFSILIVVLMALSGLISYFVRRVPVIFILIILGIIGYLYAVFIHGEAAALSIISIIIITSSVPIFLVKYTLYLQQKAEKLLHLQNT
;
A
#
# COMPACT_ATOMS: atom_id res chain seq x y z
N MET A 1 -19.68 -3.13 23.69
CA MET A 1 -19.55 -3.98 22.48
C MET A 1 -19.70 -3.18 21.19
N ILE A 2 -20.76 -2.38 21.01
CA ILE A 2 -21.02 -1.66 19.74
C ILE A 2 -19.88 -0.71 19.35
N LEU A 3 -19.40 0.14 20.27
CA LEU A 3 -18.27 1.05 20.01
C LEU A 3 -16.98 0.32 19.59
N TYR A 4 -16.70 -0.84 20.21
CA TYR A 4 -15.52 -1.64 19.89
C TYR A 4 -15.61 -2.23 18.47
N LEU A 5 -16.81 -2.65 18.07
CA LEU A 5 -17.09 -3.15 16.73
C LEU A 5 -16.95 -2.04 15.68
N THR A 6 -17.44 -0.83 15.98
CA THR A 6 -17.34 0.33 15.09
C THR A 6 -15.88 0.72 14.84
N ILE A 7 -15.08 0.85 15.90
CA ILE A 7 -13.66 1.23 15.79
C ILE A 7 -12.87 0.19 14.98
N TYR A 8 -13.07 -1.10 15.25
CA TYR A 8 -12.38 -2.18 14.54
C TYR A 8 -12.79 -2.28 13.06
N SER A 9 -14.06 -2.02 12.76
CA SER A 9 -14.56 -1.97 11.37
C SER A 9 -13.94 -0.81 10.60
N HIS A 10 -13.82 0.38 11.21
CA HIS A 10 -13.16 1.53 10.59
C HIS A 10 -11.68 1.25 10.28
N PHE A 11 -10.96 0.59 11.19
CA PHE A 11 -9.57 0.22 10.97
C PHE A 11 -9.41 -0.75 9.79
N SER A 12 -10.29 -1.75 9.70
CA SER A 12 -10.27 -2.72 8.61
C SER A 12 -10.55 -2.06 7.25
N ILE A 13 -11.52 -1.14 7.20
CA ILE A 13 -11.82 -0.35 6.00
C ILE A 13 -10.62 0.50 5.58
N LEU A 14 -9.96 1.17 6.54
CA LEU A 14 -8.75 1.96 6.27
C LEU A 14 -7.66 1.11 5.61
N ILE A 15 -7.38 -0.08 6.13
CA ILE A 15 -6.36 -0.98 5.56
C ILE A 15 -6.70 -1.31 4.11
N VAL A 16 -7.95 -1.71 3.83
CA VAL A 16 -8.37 -2.07 2.46
C VAL A 16 -8.24 -0.89 1.51
N VAL A 17 -8.64 0.32 1.94
CA VAL A 17 -8.52 1.54 1.14
C VAL A 17 -7.06 1.87 0.86
N LEU A 18 -6.20 1.80 1.88
CA LEU A 18 -4.76 2.08 1.73
C LEU A 18 -4.07 1.03 0.85
N MET A 19 -4.44 -0.25 0.97
CA MET A 19 -3.94 -1.31 0.09
C MET A 19 -4.32 -1.03 -1.37
N ALA A 20 -5.58 -0.71 -1.65
CA ALA A 20 -6.03 -0.38 -3.00
C ALA A 20 -5.31 0.86 -3.55
N LEU A 21 -5.20 1.93 -2.78
CA LEU A 21 -4.50 3.15 -3.16
C LEU A 21 -3.02 2.90 -3.43
N SER A 22 -2.35 2.12 -2.58
CA SER A 22 -0.93 1.82 -2.73
C SER A 22 -0.62 1.05 -4.03
N GLY A 23 -1.46 0.08 -4.38
CA GLY A 23 -1.39 -0.62 -5.67
C GLY A 23 -1.67 0.30 -6.85
N LEU A 24 -2.69 1.15 -6.73
CA LEU A 24 -3.09 2.09 -7.78
C LEU A 24 -2.00 3.13 -8.06
N ILE A 25 -1.43 3.73 -7.01
CA ILE A 25 -0.32 4.68 -7.10
C ILE A 25 0.90 4.00 -7.72
N SER A 26 1.21 2.77 -7.30
CA SER A 26 2.32 1.98 -7.87
C SER A 26 2.13 1.69 -9.36
N TYR A 27 0.88 1.49 -9.79
CA TYR A 27 0.52 1.21 -11.18
C TYR A 27 0.66 2.46 -12.06
N PHE A 28 0.02 3.57 -11.67
CA PHE A 28 0.06 4.81 -12.46
C PHE A 28 1.43 5.47 -12.43
N VAL A 29 2.12 5.42 -11.29
CA VAL A 29 3.39 6.10 -11.10
C VAL A 29 4.53 5.10 -10.99
N ARG A 30 4.77 4.39 -12.08
CA ARG A 30 5.80 3.34 -12.21
C ARG A 30 7.17 3.74 -11.66
N ARG A 31 7.56 5.01 -11.84
CA ARG A 31 8.87 5.57 -11.44
C ARG A 31 8.96 5.96 -9.96
N VAL A 32 7.85 6.03 -9.22
CA VAL A 32 7.90 6.39 -7.80
C VAL A 32 8.58 5.25 -7.02
N PRO A 33 9.57 5.57 -6.16
CA PRO A 33 10.20 4.58 -5.31
C PRO A 33 9.20 4.06 -4.28
N VAL A 34 9.24 2.75 -4.00
CA VAL A 34 8.37 2.10 -3.01
C VAL A 34 8.41 2.82 -1.66
N ILE A 35 9.59 3.26 -1.25
CA ILE A 35 9.83 3.97 0.01
C ILE A 35 8.98 5.24 0.12
N PHE A 36 8.82 6.03 -0.95
CA PHE A 36 7.99 7.23 -0.90
C PHE A 36 6.51 6.92 -0.68
N ILE A 37 5.99 5.87 -1.34
CA ILE A 37 4.61 5.41 -1.16
C ILE A 37 4.41 4.97 0.29
N LEU A 38 5.35 4.18 0.84
CA LEU A 38 5.28 3.71 2.22
C LEU A 38 5.37 4.84 3.24
N ILE A 39 6.20 5.86 3.01
CA ILE A 39 6.29 7.03 3.90
C ILE A 39 4.94 7.77 3.94
N ILE A 40 4.33 8.02 2.77
CA ILE A 40 3.04 8.72 2.70
C ILE A 40 1.96 7.91 3.43
N LEU A 41 1.90 6.60 3.21
CA LEU A 41 0.95 5.71 3.88
C LEU A 41 1.20 5.64 5.38
N GLY A 42 2.46 5.63 5.81
CA GLY A 42 2.86 5.67 7.21
C GLY A 42 2.40 6.96 7.90
N ILE A 43 2.53 8.12 7.24
CA ILE A 43 2.03 9.40 7.74
C ILE A 43 0.50 9.37 7.89
N ILE A 44 -0.22 8.83 6.89
CA ILE A 44 -1.68 8.69 6.97
C ILE A 44 -2.08 7.77 8.14
N GLY A 45 -1.37 6.64 8.31
CA GLY A 45 -1.57 5.71 9.41
C GLY A 45 -1.29 6.32 10.78
N TYR A 46 -0.23 7.12 10.89
CA TYR A 46 0.12 7.85 12.11
C TYR A 46 -0.97 8.85 12.50
N LEU A 47 -1.41 9.68 11.55
CA LEU A 47 -2.49 10.64 11.78
C LEU A 47 -3.76 9.93 12.23
N TYR A 48 -4.15 8.86 11.54
CA TYR A 48 -5.32 8.06 11.93
C TYR A 48 -5.19 7.50 13.35
N ALA A 49 -4.02 6.97 13.71
CA ALA A 49 -3.80 6.43 15.04
C ALA A 49 -3.90 7.50 16.13
N VAL A 50 -3.27 8.66 15.94
CA VAL A 50 -3.30 9.78 16.90
C VAL A 50 -4.73 10.28 17.12
N PHE A 51 -5.53 10.45 16.05
CA PHE A 51 -6.89 10.98 16.17
C PHE A 51 -7.92 9.98 16.73
N ILE A 52 -7.74 8.67 16.50
CA ILE A 52 -8.78 7.67 16.81
C ILE A 52 -8.42 6.75 17.97
N HIS A 53 -7.15 6.34 18.08
CA HIS A 53 -6.70 5.30 19.03
C HIS A 53 -5.71 5.80 20.08
N GLY A 54 -5.14 6.99 19.89
CA GLY A 54 -4.08 7.56 20.73
C GLY A 54 -2.67 7.09 20.33
N GLU A 55 -1.66 7.80 20.84
CA GLU A 55 -0.25 7.64 20.44
C GLU A 55 0.30 6.22 20.67
N ALA A 56 -0.15 5.56 21.73
CA ALA A 56 0.31 4.21 22.08
C ALA A 56 0.02 3.16 20.99
N ALA A 57 -1.04 3.36 20.19
CA ALA A 57 -1.41 2.45 19.10
C ALA A 57 -0.74 2.79 17.77
N ALA A 58 -0.06 3.95 17.67
CA ALA A 58 0.44 4.48 16.41
C ALA A 58 1.49 3.57 15.76
N LEU A 59 2.46 3.08 16.52
CA LEU A 59 3.50 2.20 16.01
C LEU A 59 2.91 0.89 15.45
N SER A 60 1.94 0.29 16.14
CA SER A 60 1.28 -0.94 15.70
C SER A 60 0.47 -0.72 14.41
N ILE A 61 -0.31 0.37 14.36
CA ILE A 61 -1.13 0.73 13.19
C ILE A 61 -0.25 0.98 11.96
N ILE A 62 0.83 1.77 12.12
CA ILE A 62 1.77 2.07 11.03
C ILE A 62 2.42 0.79 10.52
N SER A 63 2.86 -0.09 11.42
CA SER A 63 3.51 -1.35 11.06
C SER A 63 2.58 -2.23 10.21
N ILE A 64 1.31 -2.37 10.63
CA ILE A 64 0.30 -3.13 9.89
C ILE A 64 0.07 -2.50 8.50
N ILE A 65 -0.08 -1.17 8.43
CA ILE A 65 -0.30 -0.46 7.16
C ILE A 65 0.88 -0.65 6.20
N ILE A 66 2.11 -0.53 6.69
CA ILE A 66 3.31 -0.70 5.88
C ILE A 66 3.40 -2.13 5.34
N ILE A 67 3.23 -3.13 6.20
CA ILE A 67 3.33 -4.54 5.81
C ILE A 67 2.23 -4.88 4.79
N THR A 68 0.98 -4.54 5.09
CA THR A 68 -0.17 -4.87 4.23
C THR A 68 -0.10 -4.13 2.89
N SER A 69 0.32 -2.86 2.87
CA SER A 69 0.44 -2.07 1.63
C SER A 69 1.65 -2.47 0.79
N SER A 70 2.69 -3.08 1.38
CA SER A 70 3.84 -3.54 0.60
C SER A 70 3.46 -4.61 -0.43
N VAL A 71 2.52 -5.49 -0.10
CA VAL A 71 2.06 -6.60 -0.96
C VAL A 71 1.55 -6.11 -2.33
N PRO A 72 0.52 -5.25 -2.42
CA PRO A 72 0.03 -4.76 -3.71
C PRO A 72 1.08 -3.92 -4.45
N ILE A 73 1.93 -3.15 -3.75
CA ILE A 73 3.00 -2.37 -4.40
C ILE A 73 3.98 -3.28 -5.14
N PHE A 74 4.47 -4.33 -4.46
CA PHE A 74 5.42 -5.27 -5.05
C PHE A 74 4.79 -6.10 -6.16
N LEU A 75 3.55 -6.55 -5.97
CA LEU A 75 2.81 -7.31 -6.99
C LEU A 75 2.68 -6.49 -8.28
N VAL A 76 2.25 -5.24 -8.18
CA VAL A 76 2.13 -4.34 -9.35
C VAL A 76 3.49 -4.10 -10.01
N LYS A 77 4.55 -3.79 -9.25
CA LYS A 77 5.88 -3.57 -9.83
C LYS A 77 6.42 -4.82 -10.51
N TYR A 78 6.18 -6.00 -9.94
CA TYR A 78 6.57 -7.28 -10.51
C TYR A 78 5.81 -7.56 -11.81
N THR A 79 4.50 -7.35 -11.85
CA THR A 79 3.69 -7.49 -13.07
C THR A 79 4.16 -6.55 -14.17
N LEU A 80 4.40 -5.27 -13.85
CA LEU A 80 4.91 -4.29 -14.82
C LEU A 80 6.29 -4.68 -15.34
N TYR A 81 7.15 -5.24 -14.49
CA TYR A 81 8.46 -5.75 -14.88
C TYR A 81 8.34 -6.93 -15.86
N LEU A 82 7.47 -7.89 -15.58
CA LEU A 82 7.22 -9.03 -16.47
C LEU A 82 6.68 -8.58 -17.83
N GLN A 83 5.77 -7.60 -17.87
CA GLN A 83 5.26 -7.04 -19.12
C GLN A 83 6.38 -6.44 -19.98
N GLN A 84 7.25 -5.62 -19.38
CA GLN A 84 8.41 -5.06 -20.10
C GLN A 84 9.37 -6.14 -20.60
N LYS A 85 9.56 -7.21 -19.82
CA LYS A 85 10.42 -8.31 -20.23
C LYS A 85 9.82 -9.08 -21.41
N ALA A 86 8.52 -9.32 -21.39
CA ALA A 86 7.80 -9.98 -22.48
C ALA A 86 7.85 -9.17 -23.79
N GLU A 87 7.60 -7.86 -23.72
CA GLU A 87 7.70 -6.95 -24.87
C GLU A 87 9.11 -6.97 -25.49
N LYS A 88 10.16 -6.93 -24.67
CA LYS A 88 11.56 -7.00 -25.15
C LYS A 88 11.87 -8.32 -25.86
N LEU A 89 11.38 -9.45 -25.34
CA LEU A 89 11.60 -10.76 -25.95
C LEU A 89 10.88 -10.88 -27.29
N LEU A 90 9.64 -10.38 -27.39
CA LEU A 90 8.89 -10.37 -28.65
C LEU A 90 9.57 -9.51 -29.71
N HIS A 91 10.12 -8.35 -29.32
CA HIS A 91 10.88 -7.51 -30.25
C HIS A 91 12.15 -8.20 -30.78
N LEU A 92 12.88 -8.92 -29.94
CA LEU A 92 14.09 -9.64 -30.35
C LEU A 92 13.82 -10.83 -31.27
N GLN A 93 12.64 -11.45 -31.20
CA GLN A 93 12.27 -12.57 -32.06
C GLN A 93 11.85 -12.13 -33.48
N ASN A 94 11.46 -10.86 -33.64
CA ASN A 94 11.00 -10.28 -34.91
C ASN A 94 12.09 -9.50 -35.66
N THR A 95 13.31 -9.44 -35.14
CA THR A 95 14.52 -8.88 -35.78
C THR A 95 15.53 -9.97 -36.05
#